data_AF-A0A920QJK2-F1
#
_entry.id   AF-A0A920QJK2-F1
#
_cell.length_a   1.000
_cell.length_b   1.000
_cell.length_c   1.000
_cell.angle_alpha   90.00
_cell.angle_beta   90.00
_cell.angle_gamma   90.00
#
_symmetry.space_group_name_H-M   'P 1'
#
loop_
_entity.id
_entity.type
_entity.pdbx_description
1 polymer ?
#
loop_
_entity_poly.entity_id
_entity_poly.type
_entity_poly.pdbx_seq_one_letter_code
_entity_poly.pdbx_strand_id
1 'polypeptide(L)'
;MADSDIGMYLQGVNHDKRFNVVINEIDVCPLQVQGPKFFSLMKDLVGDSVEIEKIPFYGLAETVIAGHDCVISQTGFSGEAGFEIYLEIQHYMQKIYGMLFWKQAKNII
;
A
#
# COMPACT_ATOMS: atom_id res chain seq x y z
N MET A 1 -0.79 -4.08 -20.90
CA MET A 1 0.61 -3.76 -20.57
C MET A 1 0.77 -4.21 -19.14
N ALA A 2 1.52 -5.28 -18.92
CA ALA A 2 1.77 -5.80 -17.58
C ALA A 2 2.80 -4.91 -16.87
N ASP A 3 2.84 -4.96 -15.53
CA ASP A 3 3.80 -4.19 -14.72
C ASP A 3 5.26 -4.40 -15.16
N SER A 4 5.59 -5.56 -15.74
CA SER A 4 6.94 -5.85 -16.26
C SER A 4 7.31 -5.06 -17.53
N ASP A 5 6.34 -4.68 -18.36
CA ASP A 5 6.62 -4.05 -19.66
C ASP A 5 7.16 -2.62 -19.49
N ILE A 6 6.70 -1.90 -18.47
CA ILE A 6 7.12 -0.52 -18.21
C ILE A 6 8.55 -0.48 -17.66
N GLY A 7 8.92 -1.42 -16.79
CA GLY A 7 10.28 -1.55 -16.26
C GLY A 7 11.28 -1.79 -17.39
N MET A 8 10.99 -2.75 -18.27
CA MET A 8 11.82 -3.04 -19.44
C MET A 8 11.91 -1.85 -20.41
N TYR A 9 10.81 -1.14 -20.64
CA TYR A 9 10.81 0.06 -21.47
C TYR A 9 11.72 1.15 -20.89
N LEU A 10 11.58 1.46 -19.60
CA LEU A 10 12.38 2.48 -18.93
C LEU A 10 13.88 2.11 -18.91
N GLN A 11 14.20 0.84 -18.66
CA GLN A 11 15.58 0.33 -18.77
C GLN A 11 16.12 0.46 -20.19
N GLY A 12 15.30 0.19 -21.22
CA GLY A 12 15.65 0.39 -22.63
C GLY A 12 15.91 1.86 -22.97
N VAL A 13 15.06 2.78 -22.50
CA VAL A 13 15.24 4.24 -22.67
C VAL A 13 16.55 4.73 -22.05
N ASN A 14 16.95 4.16 -20.90
CA ASN A 14 18.21 4.50 -20.24
C ASN A 14 19.41 3.59 -20.61
N HIS A 15 19.30 2.78 -21.67
CA HIS A 15 20.33 1.79 -22.03
C HIS A 15 21.71 2.42 -22.31
N ASP A 16 21.73 3.60 -22.94
CA ASP A 16 22.96 4.35 -23.25
C ASP A 16 23.46 5.22 -22.08
N LYS A 17 22.82 5.11 -20.90
CA LYS A 17 23.16 5.84 -19.67
C LYS A 17 23.16 7.36 -19.85
N ARG A 18 22.37 7.89 -20.79
CA ARG A 18 22.13 9.34 -20.91
C ARG A 18 21.50 9.95 -19.66
N PHE A 19 20.79 9.15 -18.86
CA PHE A 19 20.24 9.56 -17.58
C PHE A 19 21.01 8.86 -16.45
N ASN A 20 21.50 9.66 -15.49
CA ASN A 20 22.19 9.16 -14.30
C ASN A 20 21.20 8.61 -13.26
N VAL A 21 20.50 7.53 -13.60
CA VAL A 21 19.45 6.91 -12.78
C VAL A 21 19.61 5.38 -12.78
N VAL A 22 19.14 4.75 -11.69
CA VAL A 22 19.04 3.29 -11.56
C VAL A 22 17.55 2.92 -11.59
N ILE A 23 17.20 1.90 -12.36
CA ILE A 23 15.81 1.48 -12.60
C ILE A 23 15.68 0.01 -12.19
N ASN A 24 14.97 -0.23 -11.10
CA ASN A 24 14.70 -1.56 -10.53
C ASN A 24 13.24 -1.67 -10.10
N GLU A 25 12.72 -2.89 -10.03
CA GLU A 25 11.47 -3.16 -9.33
C GLU A 25 11.69 -3.05 -7.82
N ILE A 26 10.68 -2.51 -7.13
CA ILE A 26 10.68 -2.35 -5.68
C ILE A 26 10.13 -3.62 -5.02
N ASP A 27 10.77 -4.08 -3.95
CA ASP A 27 10.31 -5.23 -3.16
C ASP A 27 9.25 -4.80 -2.14
N VAL A 28 8.10 -4.39 -2.67
CA VAL A 28 6.92 -4.03 -1.88
C VAL A 28 5.74 -4.90 -2.27
N CYS A 29 4.89 -5.16 -1.28
CA CYS A 29 3.63 -5.86 -1.51
C CYS A 29 2.47 -4.92 -1.23
N PRO A 30 1.76 -4.44 -2.27
CA PRO A 30 0.59 -3.61 -2.08
C PRO A 30 -0.58 -4.45 -1.55
N LEU A 31 -1.24 -3.94 -0.52
CA LEU A 31 -2.45 -4.53 0.06
C LEU A 31 -3.60 -3.53 0.02
N GLN A 32 -4.71 -3.92 -0.63
CA GLN A 32 -5.91 -3.09 -0.70
C GLN A 32 -6.86 -3.38 0.48
N VAL A 33 -7.34 -2.31 1.12
CA VAL A 33 -8.39 -2.32 2.13
C VAL A 33 -9.59 -1.55 1.58
N GLN A 34 -10.67 -2.27 1.28
CA GLN A 34 -11.88 -1.74 0.62
C GLN A 34 -13.16 -2.24 1.31
N GLY A 35 -14.30 -1.67 0.89
CA GLY A 35 -15.63 -2.00 1.38
C GLY A 35 -16.17 -1.01 2.41
N PRO A 36 -17.43 -1.16 2.87
CA PRO A 36 -18.15 -0.14 3.64
C PRO A 36 -17.54 0.20 5.00
N LYS A 37 -16.63 -0.64 5.51
CA LYS A 37 -15.93 -0.45 6.79
C LYS A 37 -14.44 -0.14 6.63
N PHE A 38 -13.98 0.18 5.42
CA PHE A 38 -12.55 0.39 5.13
C PHE A 38 -11.94 1.46 6.04
N PHE A 39 -12.65 2.57 6.24
CA PHE A 39 -12.15 3.72 6.98
C PHE A 39 -11.97 3.41 8.48
N SER A 40 -12.95 2.75 9.10
CA SER A 40 -12.86 2.38 10.51
C SER A 40 -11.78 1.32 10.76
N LEU A 41 -11.64 0.35 9.85
CA LEU A 41 -10.58 -0.65 9.92
C LEU A 41 -9.19 -0.02 9.80
N MET A 42 -9.01 0.90 8.85
CA MET A 42 -7.74 1.60 8.69
C MET A 42 -7.41 2.47 9.90
N LYS A 43 -8.38 3.23 10.42
CA LYS A 43 -8.19 4.03 11.64
C LYS A 43 -7.75 3.19 12.84
N ASP A 44 -8.33 2.01 12.99
CA ASP A 44 -7.98 1.05 14.05
C ASP A 44 -6.61 0.38 13.82
N LEU A 45 -6.16 0.23 12.57
CA LEU A 45 -4.84 -0.31 12.24
C LEU A 45 -3.70 0.69 12.46
N VAL A 46 -3.91 1.95 12.03
CA VAL A 46 -2.89 3.00 12.12
C VAL A 46 -2.87 3.67 13.49
N GLY A 47 -3.98 3.63 14.22
CA GLY A 47 -4.12 4.29 15.52
C GLY A 47 -3.83 5.79 15.40
N ASP A 48 -2.99 6.30 16.31
CA ASP A 48 -2.59 7.72 16.35
C ASP A 48 -1.31 8.01 15.53
N SER A 49 -0.78 7.03 14.79
CA SER A 49 0.46 7.24 14.03
C SER A 49 0.29 8.21 12.86
N VAL A 50 -0.94 8.37 12.36
CA VAL A 50 -1.27 9.28 11.26
C VAL A 50 -2.74 9.74 11.35
N GLU A 51 -2.98 11.01 11.02
CA GLU A 51 -4.34 11.55 10.90
C GLU A 51 -4.97 11.13 9.57
N ILE A 52 -5.54 9.93 9.53
CA ILE A 52 -6.07 9.30 8.31
C ILE A 52 -7.18 10.12 7.62
N GLU A 53 -7.95 10.91 8.38
CA GLU A 53 -8.98 11.83 7.87
C GLU A 53 -8.40 12.96 7.00
N LYS A 54 -7.11 13.29 7.17
CA LYS A 54 -6.45 14.40 6.46
C LYS A 54 -5.76 13.96 5.18
N ILE A 55 -5.66 12.67 4.92
CA ILE A 55 -5.06 12.14 3.70
C ILE A 55 -6.06 12.39 2.55
N PRO A 56 -5.72 13.21 1.54
CA PRO A 56 -6.60 13.44 0.41
C PRO A 56 -6.62 12.23 -0.53
N PHE A 57 -7.57 12.21 -1.47
CA PHE A 57 -7.58 11.21 -2.54
C PHE A 57 -6.26 11.25 -3.34
N TYR A 58 -5.64 10.09 -3.59
CA TYR A 58 -4.25 9.95 -4.09
C TYR A 58 -3.16 10.55 -3.18
N GLY A 59 -3.50 10.91 -1.95
CA GLY A 59 -2.57 11.32 -0.92
C GLY A 59 -1.86 10.12 -0.30
N LEU A 60 -0.60 10.33 0.06
CA LEU A 60 0.27 9.35 0.70
C LEU A 60 0.58 9.81 2.13
N ALA A 61 0.73 8.85 3.04
CA ALA A 61 1.26 9.11 4.37
C ALA A 61 2.09 7.93 4.89
N GLU A 62 3.12 8.24 5.66
CA GLU A 62 3.89 7.26 6.42
C GLU A 62 3.16 6.93 7.72
N THR A 63 3.20 5.67 8.15
CA THR A 63 2.51 5.17 9.33
C THR A 63 3.21 3.92 9.87
N VAL A 64 2.85 3.51 11.08
CA VAL A 64 3.33 2.27 11.69
C VAL A 64 2.16 1.32 11.88
N ILE A 65 2.21 0.15 11.23
CA ILE A 65 1.20 -0.90 11.36
C ILE A 65 1.86 -2.15 11.94
N ALA A 66 1.33 -2.65 13.06
CA ALA A 66 1.86 -3.84 13.74
C ALA A 66 3.37 -3.76 14.10
N GLY A 67 3.90 -2.56 14.31
CA GLY A 67 5.31 -2.28 14.63
C GLY A 67 6.23 -2.17 13.42
N HIS A 68 5.69 -2.03 12.21
CA HIS A 68 6.45 -1.90 10.97
C HIS A 68 6.10 -0.60 10.25
N ASP A 69 7.12 0.07 9.71
CA ASP A 69 6.95 1.26 8.89
C ASP A 69 6.24 0.88 7.58
N CYS A 70 5.22 1.65 7.24
CA CYS A 70 4.37 1.44 6.08
C CYS A 70 4.08 2.78 5.42
N VAL A 71 3.85 2.75 4.11
CA VAL A 71 3.24 3.87 3.38
C VAL A 71 1.81 3.49 3.07
N ILE A 72 0.87 4.40 3.36
CA ILE A 72 -0.54 4.22 2.97
C ILE A 72 -0.95 5.27 1.95
N SER A 73 -1.87 4.90 1.07
CA SER A 73 -2.43 5.77 0.04
C SER A 73 -3.96 5.68 0.05
N GLN A 74 -4.65 6.82 -0.01
CA GLN A 74 -6.11 6.83 -0.22
C GLN A 74 -6.42 6.62 -1.70
N THR A 75 -6.26 5.38 -2.16
CA THR A 75 -6.44 4.94 -3.55
C THR A 75 -7.20 3.61 -3.61
N GLY A 76 -7.71 3.27 -4.79
CA GLY A 76 -8.39 2.00 -5.03
C GLY A 76 -8.77 1.83 -6.50
N PHE A 77 -8.54 0.62 -7.03
CA PHE A 77 -8.81 0.30 -8.44
C PHE A 77 -10.31 0.06 -8.72
N SER A 78 -11.10 -0.28 -7.70
CA SER A 78 -12.51 -0.67 -7.84
C SER A 78 -13.48 0.50 -8.04
N GLY A 79 -13.00 1.74 -8.00
CA GLY A 79 -13.85 2.95 -7.99
C GLY A 79 -14.55 3.20 -6.66
N GLU A 80 -14.45 2.27 -5.70
CA GLU A 80 -14.87 2.46 -4.32
C GLU A 80 -13.76 3.12 -3.50
N ALA A 81 -14.15 3.91 -2.50
CA ALA A 81 -13.20 4.50 -1.57
C ALA A 81 -12.47 3.40 -0.77
N GLY A 82 -11.16 3.50 -0.69
CA GLY A 82 -10.29 2.51 -0.07
C GLY A 82 -8.93 3.09 0.30
N PHE A 83 -8.11 2.24 0.91
CA PHE A 83 -6.69 2.51 1.11
C PHE A 83 -5.85 1.39 0.51
N GLU A 84 -4.65 1.73 0.05
CA GLU A 84 -3.58 0.80 -0.25
C GLU A 84 -2.49 0.92 0.83
N ILE A 85 -1.99 -0.21 1.30
CA ILE A 85 -0.87 -0.29 2.25
C ILE A 85 0.33 -0.86 1.48
N TYR A 86 1.43 -0.13 1.48
CA TYR A 86 2.71 -0.56 0.93
C TYR A 86 3.67 -0.81 2.09
N LEU A 87 4.23 -2.01 2.14
CA LEU A 87 5.21 -2.41 3.12
C LEU A 87 6.39 -3.07 2.44
N GLU A 88 7.59 -2.74 2.92
CA GLU A 88 8.81 -3.46 2.56
C GLU A 88 8.76 -4.85 3.20
N ILE A 89 9.14 -5.86 2.41
CA ILE A 89 9.34 -7.26 2.79
C ILE A 89 8.04 -8.10 2.88
N GLN A 90 7.91 -9.04 1.93
CA GLN A 90 6.85 -10.07 1.86
C GLN A 90 6.63 -10.84 3.18
N HIS A 91 7.67 -11.02 4.00
CA HIS A 91 7.61 -11.77 5.24
C HIS A 91 6.59 -11.18 6.24
N TYR A 92 6.44 -9.85 6.29
CA TYR A 92 5.52 -9.19 7.22
C TYR A 92 4.08 -9.12 6.71
N MET A 93 3.87 -9.30 5.40
CA MET A 93 2.54 -9.32 4.80
C MET A 93 1.65 -10.37 5.46
N GLN A 94 2.13 -11.61 5.66
CA GLN A 94 1.29 -12.67 6.25
C GLN A 94 0.74 -12.30 7.63
N LYS A 95 1.52 -11.58 8.44
CA LYS A 95 1.12 -11.12 9.76
C LYS A 95 0.03 -10.04 9.67
N ILE A 96 0.21 -9.06 8.78
CA ILE A 96 -0.77 -7.98 8.54
C ILE A 96 -2.06 -8.56 7.94
N TYR A 97 -1.97 -9.47 6.96
CA TYR A 97 -3.11 -10.21 6.42
C TYR A 97 -3.87 -10.95 7.51
N GLY A 98 -3.16 -11.70 8.37
CA GLY A 98 -3.78 -12.39 9.49
C GLY A 98 -4.56 -11.42 10.39
N MET A 99 -3.94 -10.31 10.78
CA MET A 99 -4.59 -9.28 11.62
C MET A 99 -5.85 -8.70 10.96
N LEU A 100 -5.78 -8.39 9.67
CA LEU A 100 -6.90 -7.88 8.88
C LEU A 100 -8.06 -8.88 8.80
N PHE A 101 -7.77 -10.13 8.43
CA PHE A 101 -8.76 -11.21 8.40
C PHE A 101 -9.45 -11.37 9.75
N TRP A 102 -8.69 -11.38 10.86
CA TRP A 102 -9.25 -11.49 12.20
C TRP A 102 -10.11 -10.29 12.61
N LYS A 103 -9.70 -9.05 12.27
CA LYS A 103 -10.49 -7.84 12.56
C LYS A 103 -11.77 -7.77 11.70
N GLN A 104 -11.72 -8.13 10.42
CA GLN A 104 -12.91 -8.25 9.59
C GLN A 104 -13.87 -9.31 10.10
N ALA A 105 -13.37 -10.51 10.45
CA ALA A 105 -14.20 -11.58 11.01
C ALA A 105 -14.93 -11.15 12.29
N LYS A 106 -14.25 -10.41 13.19
CA LYS A 106 -14.88 -9.87 14.42
C LYS A 106 -15.87 -8.73 14.18
N ASN A 107 -15.80 -8.05 13.03
CA ASN A 107 -16.73 -6.99 12.64
C ASN A 107 -17.93 -7.50 11.81
N ILE A 108 -18.03 -8.80 11.56
CA ILE A 108 -19.12 -9.46 10.81
C ILE A 108 -20.06 -10.24 11.75
N ILE A 109 -19.63 -10.56 12.98
CA ILE A 109 -20.47 -11.13 14.06
C ILE A 109 -21.00 -10.05 14.99
#